data_AF-A0A4P6X5V2-F1
#
_entry.id   AF-A0A4P6X5V2-F1
#
_cell.length_a   1.000
_cell.length_b   1.000
_cell.length_c   1.000
_cell.angle_alpha   90.00
_cell.angle_beta   90.00
_cell.angle_gamma   90.00
#
_symmetry.space_group_name_H-M   'P 1'
#
loop_
_entity.id
_entity.type
_entity.pdbx_description
1 polymer ?
#
loop_
_entity_poly.entity_id
_entity_poly.type
_entity_poly.pdbx_seq_one_letter_code
_entity_poly.pdbx_strand_id
1 'polypeptide(L)'
;MTENPNAGAAALPPAMQAPMVSSHPDPEVRAAFNRMYEERARREAERPKVDAEGREALGRLFKVAQSDTGQARRVAAFLLGCYNGERFPFDLTDFRGLDYGLFDDCLLVLRMDYQPRQEVHRYFDQGGLRFEQLAKDHGLTDVYKLRRELDDLRAGRGPG
;
A
#
# COMPACT_ATOMS: atom_id res chain seq x y z
N MET A 1 -13.58 3.44 -51.58
CA MET A 1 -12.84 2.87 -50.43
C MET A 1 -11.68 3.77 -50.11
N THR A 2 -11.81 4.58 -49.05
CA THR A 2 -10.68 5.13 -48.31
C THR A 2 -11.20 5.30 -46.88
N GLU A 3 -11.05 4.24 -46.08
CA GLU A 3 -11.25 4.29 -44.64
C GLU A 3 -10.23 5.26 -44.03
N ASN A 4 -10.71 6.16 -43.19
CA ASN A 4 -9.89 7.08 -42.42
C ASN A 4 -9.49 6.35 -41.12
N PRO A 5 -8.21 5.97 -40.92
CA PRO A 5 -7.83 5.03 -39.86
C PRO A 5 -7.65 5.69 -38.49
N ASN A 6 -8.14 6.92 -38.28
CA ASN A 6 -7.87 7.68 -37.05
C ASN A 6 -9.14 8.17 -36.35
N ALA A 7 -10.16 7.31 -36.28
CA ALA A 7 -11.34 7.51 -35.45
C ALA A 7 -11.23 6.60 -34.21
N GLY A 8 -10.64 7.11 -33.12
CA GLY A 8 -10.61 6.35 -31.87
C GLY A 8 -9.58 6.75 -30.80
N ALA A 9 -8.81 7.82 -30.97
CA ALA A 9 -8.03 8.36 -29.86
C ALA A 9 -8.98 9.09 -28.89
N ALA A 10 -9.49 8.38 -27.88
CA ALA A 10 -10.24 8.97 -26.80
C ALA A 10 -9.42 10.14 -26.21
N ALA A 11 -9.96 11.36 -26.31
CA ALA A 11 -9.31 12.55 -25.80
C ALA A 11 -9.06 12.39 -24.29
N LEU A 12 -7.81 12.64 -23.87
CA LEU A 12 -7.40 12.61 -22.47
C LEU A 12 -8.26 13.60 -21.64
N PRO A 13 -8.60 13.27 -20.38
CA PRO A 13 -9.44 14.11 -19.54
C PRO A 13 -8.80 15.50 -19.28
N PRO A 14 -9.60 16.56 -19.10
CA PRO A 14 -9.16 17.95 -19.09
C PRO A 14 -8.13 18.31 -18.01
N ALA A 15 -8.04 17.55 -16.92
CA ALA A 15 -7.01 17.72 -15.89
C ALA A 15 -5.60 17.23 -16.30
N MET A 16 -5.48 16.55 -17.45
CA MET A 16 -4.21 16.08 -18.04
C MET A 16 -3.66 17.01 -19.13
N GLN A 17 -4.29 18.16 -19.37
CA GLN A 17 -3.71 19.17 -20.26
C GLN A 17 -2.57 19.88 -19.51
N ALA A 18 -1.33 19.50 -19.83
CA ALA A 18 -0.13 20.11 -19.26
C ALA A 18 -0.14 21.63 -19.48
N PRO A 19 0.38 22.45 -18.54
CA PRO A 19 0.65 23.85 -18.83
C PRO A 19 1.66 23.87 -19.98
N MET A 20 1.27 24.49 -21.09
CA MET A 20 2.16 24.68 -22.24
C MET A 20 3.33 25.56 -21.81
N VAL A 21 4.43 24.93 -21.38
CA VAL A 21 5.71 25.61 -21.21
C VAL A 21 6.18 26.02 -22.60
N SER A 22 6.22 27.33 -22.81
CA SER A 22 6.68 27.95 -24.04
C SER A 22 8.21 27.85 -24.17
N SER A 23 8.68 26.78 -24.79
CA SER A 23 9.92 26.70 -25.60
C SER A 23 10.00 25.27 -26.11
N HIS A 24 10.15 25.07 -27.42
CA HIS A 24 10.06 23.74 -28.04
C HIS A 24 11.05 22.76 -27.39
N PRO A 25 10.58 21.78 -26.59
CA PRO A 25 11.48 20.80 -26.00
C PRO A 25 12.07 19.94 -27.11
N ASP A 26 13.34 19.55 -26.94
CA ASP A 26 14.02 18.57 -27.77
C ASP A 26 13.08 17.37 -28.08
N PRO A 27 13.05 16.85 -29.32
CA PRO A 27 12.23 15.69 -29.67
C PRO A 27 12.36 14.51 -28.71
N GLU A 28 13.56 14.27 -28.14
CA GLU A 28 13.79 13.23 -27.14
C GLU A 28 13.11 13.54 -25.81
N VAL A 29 13.16 14.80 -25.37
CA VAL A 29 12.49 15.27 -24.15
C VAL A 29 10.97 15.15 -24.31
N ARG A 30 10.42 15.51 -25.48
CA ARG A 30 8.99 15.32 -25.78
C ARG A 30 8.60 13.84 -25.79
N ALA A 31 9.42 12.97 -26.39
CA ALA A 31 9.17 11.53 -26.39
C ALA A 31 9.22 10.93 -24.96
N ALA A 32 10.14 11.41 -24.12
CA ALA A 32 10.23 11.01 -22.72
C ALA A 32 8.98 11.41 -21.93
N PHE A 33 8.50 12.65 -22.10
CA PHE A 33 7.25 13.10 -21.49
C PHE A 33 6.05 12.26 -21.96
N ASN A 34 5.92 11.99 -23.26
CA ASN A 34 4.82 11.15 -23.78
C ASN A 34 4.82 9.75 -23.15
N ARG A 35 5.99 9.09 -23.06
CA ARG A 35 6.12 7.77 -22.39
C ARG A 35 5.67 7.83 -20.93
N MET A 36 6.07 8.87 -20.20
CA MET A 36 5.64 9.08 -18.82
C MET A 36 4.12 9.27 -18.71
N TYR A 37 3.52 10.05 -19.61
CA TYR A 37 2.07 10.26 -19.63
C TYR A 37 1.30 8.99 -19.95
N GLU A 38 1.74 8.22 -20.94
CA GLU A 38 1.14 6.94 -21.32
C GLU A 38 1.23 5.92 -20.18
N GLU A 39 2.39 5.81 -19.52
CA GLU A 39 2.55 4.93 -18.37
C GLU A 39 1.61 5.33 -17.22
N ARG A 40 1.50 6.62 -16.93
CA ARG A 40 0.59 7.13 -15.90
C ARG A 40 -0.87 6.86 -16.28
N ALA A 41 -1.25 7.07 -17.53
CA ALA A 41 -2.60 6.79 -18.02
C ALA A 41 -2.94 5.29 -17.90
N ARG A 42 -1.99 4.40 -18.24
CA ARG A 42 -2.15 2.95 -18.07
C ARG A 42 -2.35 2.58 -16.60
N ARG A 43 -1.51 3.10 -15.70
CA ARG A 43 -1.62 2.85 -14.25
C ARG A 43 -2.96 3.34 -13.69
N GLU A 44 -3.44 4.50 -14.15
CA GLU A 44 -4.76 5.03 -13.75
C GLU A 44 -5.91 4.18 -14.29
N ALA A 45 -5.81 3.70 -15.54
CA ALA A 45 -6.82 2.81 -16.12
C ALA A 45 -6.89 1.45 -15.41
N GLU A 46 -5.76 0.92 -14.95
CA GLU A 46 -5.69 -0.33 -14.16
C GLU A 46 -6.12 -0.13 -12.70
N ARG A 47 -6.19 1.12 -12.24
CA ARG A 47 -6.34 1.46 -10.83
C ARG A 47 -7.58 0.83 -10.18
N PRO A 48 -8.79 0.91 -10.76
CA PRO A 48 -9.99 0.33 -10.14
C PRO A 48 -9.86 -1.17 -9.87
N LYS A 49 -9.20 -1.92 -10.78
CA LYS A 49 -8.93 -3.34 -10.62
C LYS A 49 -7.96 -3.60 -9.48
N VAL A 50 -6.84 -2.85 -9.45
CA VAL A 50 -5.83 -2.94 -8.37
C VAL A 50 -6.47 -2.71 -7.00
N ASP A 51 -7.33 -1.71 -6.86
CA ASP A 51 -7.97 -1.43 -5.57
C ASP A 51 -9.00 -2.50 -5.19
N ALA A 52 -9.74 -3.07 -6.15
CA ALA A 52 -10.65 -4.16 -5.87
C ALA A 52 -9.92 -5.41 -5.37
N GLU A 53 -8.90 -5.85 -6.11
CA GLU A 53 -8.08 -7.02 -5.76
C GLU A 53 -7.35 -6.84 -4.42
N GLY A 54 -6.76 -5.66 -4.19
CA GLY A 54 -6.07 -5.34 -2.94
C GLY A 54 -7.01 -5.30 -1.74
N ARG A 55 -8.23 -4.75 -1.88
CA ARG A 55 -9.22 -4.74 -0.79
C ARG A 55 -9.70 -6.15 -0.44
N GLU A 56 -9.95 -6.99 -1.44
CA GLU A 56 -10.35 -8.37 -1.21
C GLU A 56 -9.23 -9.17 -0.53
N ALA A 57 -7.98 -9.01 -0.98
CA ALA A 57 -6.81 -9.62 -0.37
C ALA A 57 -6.62 -9.15 1.08
N LEU A 58 -6.75 -7.84 1.33
CA LEU A 58 -6.69 -7.25 2.67
C LEU A 58 -7.74 -7.89 3.59
N GLY A 59 -8.97 -8.09 3.11
CA GLY A 59 -10.03 -8.76 3.86
C GLY A 59 -9.73 -10.24 4.16
N ARG A 60 -9.13 -10.98 3.21
CA ARG A 60 -8.71 -12.38 3.42
C ARG A 60 -7.58 -12.47 4.45
N LEU A 61 -6.54 -11.65 4.30
CA LEU A 61 -5.42 -11.60 5.24
C LEU A 61 -5.88 -11.23 6.65
N PHE A 62 -6.80 -10.27 6.79
CA PHE A 62 -7.32 -9.90 8.10
C PHE A 62 -8.06 -11.06 8.78
N LYS A 63 -8.77 -11.91 8.03
CA LYS A 63 -9.38 -13.13 8.59
C LYS A 63 -8.33 -14.15 9.02
N VAL A 64 -7.28 -14.36 8.23
CA VAL A 64 -6.18 -15.27 8.57
C VAL A 64 -5.43 -14.77 9.80
N ALA A 65 -5.19 -13.46 9.90
CA ALA A 65 -4.53 -12.85 11.04
C ALA A 65 -5.33 -13.02 12.35
N GLN A 66 -6.66 -13.12 12.30
CA GLN A 66 -7.49 -13.39 13.48
C GLN A 66 -7.53 -14.87 13.90
N SER A 67 -6.80 -15.75 13.20
CA SER A 67 -6.73 -17.18 13.54
C SER A 67 -5.51 -17.51 14.41
N ASP A 68 -5.49 -18.72 14.96
CA ASP A 68 -4.38 -19.21 15.79
C ASP A 68 -3.41 -20.13 15.01
N THR A 69 -3.32 -19.94 13.68
CA THR A 69 -2.41 -20.73 12.84
C THR A 69 -0.98 -20.19 12.92
N GLY A 70 0.02 -21.05 12.64
CA GLY A 70 1.43 -20.62 12.62
C GLY A 70 1.74 -19.50 11.61
N GLN A 71 0.90 -19.33 10.59
CA GLN A 71 1.01 -18.25 9.59
C GLN A 71 0.29 -16.97 10.02
N ALA A 72 -0.70 -17.05 10.93
CA ALA A 72 -1.50 -15.92 11.35
C ALA A 72 -0.65 -14.78 11.92
N ARG A 73 0.35 -15.12 12.75
CA ARG A 73 1.28 -14.12 13.32
C ARG A 73 2.08 -13.37 12.25
N ARG A 74 2.51 -14.05 11.19
CA ARG A 74 3.26 -13.44 10.08
C ARG A 74 2.38 -12.47 9.31
N VAL A 75 1.15 -12.89 9.03
CA VAL A 75 0.16 -12.03 8.36
C VAL A 75 -0.20 -10.84 9.25
N ALA A 76 -0.37 -11.04 10.55
CA ALA A 76 -0.62 -9.97 11.51
C ALA A 76 0.52 -8.94 11.53
N ALA A 77 1.77 -9.40 11.58
CA ALA A 77 2.94 -8.53 11.54
C ALA A 77 3.02 -7.73 10.22
N PHE A 78 2.70 -8.36 9.08
CA PHE A 78 2.61 -7.68 7.79
C PHE A 78 1.56 -6.56 7.80
N LEU A 79 0.32 -6.89 8.22
CA LEU A 79 -0.78 -5.93 8.27
C LEU A 79 -0.48 -4.76 9.22
N LEU A 80 0.13 -5.04 10.38
CA LEU A 80 0.54 -4.02 11.33
C LEU A 80 1.68 -3.14 10.80
N GLY A 81 2.59 -3.71 10.01
CA GLY A 81 3.61 -2.94 9.28
C GLY A 81 3.00 -1.96 8.27
N CYS A 82 1.97 -2.38 7.53
CA CYS A 82 1.20 -1.48 6.65
C CYS A 82 0.41 -0.43 7.44
N TYR A 83 -0.10 -0.78 8.63
CA TYR A 83 -0.83 0.14 9.49
C TYR A 83 0.08 1.22 10.10
N ASN A 84 1.22 0.82 10.65
CA ASN A 84 2.23 1.70 11.22
C ASN A 84 3.57 0.97 11.36
N GLY A 85 4.44 1.09 10.34
CA GLY A 85 5.75 0.44 10.34
C GLY A 85 6.76 0.99 11.37
N GLU A 86 6.54 2.20 11.91
CA GLU A 86 7.38 2.74 12.99
C GLU A 86 7.07 2.08 14.34
N ARG A 87 5.79 1.79 14.61
CA ARG A 87 5.33 1.09 15.81
C ARG A 87 5.54 -0.42 15.69
N PHE A 88 5.27 -0.97 14.51
CA PHE A 88 5.28 -2.40 14.24
C PHE A 88 6.20 -2.70 13.05
N PRO A 89 7.53 -2.74 13.26
CA PRO A 89 8.46 -3.10 12.20
C PRO A 89 8.20 -4.52 11.72
N PHE A 90 8.28 -4.71 10.41
CA PHE A 90 8.04 -6.00 9.76
C PHE A 90 9.34 -6.60 9.22
N ASP A 91 9.62 -7.86 9.57
CA ASP A 91 10.82 -8.57 9.13
C ASP A 91 10.59 -9.32 7.81
N LEU A 92 11.30 -8.91 6.76
CA LEU A 92 11.26 -9.55 5.44
C LEU A 92 11.85 -10.98 5.46
N THR A 93 12.65 -11.34 6.46
CA THR A 93 13.09 -12.73 6.66
C THR A 93 11.95 -13.62 7.12
N ASP A 94 11.14 -13.16 8.07
CA ASP A 94 9.96 -13.91 8.52
C ASP A 94 8.88 -13.97 7.42
N PHE A 95 8.81 -12.94 6.57
CA PHE A 95 7.91 -12.91 5.39
C PHE A 95 8.13 -14.07 4.41
N ARG A 96 9.36 -14.58 4.28
CA ARG A 96 9.69 -15.73 3.41
C ARG A 96 9.03 -17.04 3.85
N GLY A 97 8.51 -17.11 5.08
CA GLY A 97 7.86 -18.29 5.63
C GLY A 97 6.38 -18.42 5.27
N LEU A 98 5.78 -17.44 4.56
CA LEU A 98 4.38 -17.50 4.16
C LEU A 98 4.15 -18.53 3.05
N ASP A 99 2.99 -19.19 3.14
CA ASP A 99 2.47 -20.02 2.05
C ASP A 99 2.18 -19.13 0.83
N TYR A 100 2.34 -19.68 -0.37
CA TYR A 100 2.30 -18.91 -1.63
C TYR A 100 1.04 -18.04 -1.80
N GLY A 101 -0.14 -18.57 -1.45
CA GLY A 101 -1.39 -17.81 -1.55
C GLY A 101 -1.46 -16.60 -0.60
N LEU A 102 -0.90 -16.72 0.60
CA LEU A 102 -0.83 -15.60 1.55
C LEU A 102 0.19 -14.55 1.08
N PHE A 103 1.30 -15.01 0.51
CA PHE A 103 2.31 -14.13 -0.08
C PHE A 103 1.72 -13.30 -1.24
N ASP A 104 0.99 -13.94 -2.16
CA ASP A 104 0.32 -13.25 -3.28
C ASP A 104 -0.70 -12.22 -2.77
N ASP A 105 -1.49 -12.57 -1.75
CA ASP A 105 -2.42 -11.63 -1.12
C ASP A 105 -1.68 -10.42 -0.52
N CYS A 106 -0.53 -10.63 0.14
CA CYS A 106 0.29 -9.53 0.66
C CYS A 106 0.79 -8.62 -0.48
N LEU A 107 1.17 -9.17 -1.63
CA LEU A 107 1.58 -8.38 -2.79
C LEU A 107 0.44 -7.58 -3.41
N LEU A 108 -0.78 -8.13 -3.43
CA LEU A 108 -1.97 -7.40 -3.87
C LEU A 108 -2.26 -6.20 -2.97
N VAL A 109 -2.13 -6.38 -1.64
CA VAL A 109 -2.25 -5.28 -0.68
C VAL A 109 -1.18 -4.23 -0.93
N LEU A 110 0.09 -4.60 -1.07
CA LEU A 110 1.17 -3.65 -1.36
C LEU A 110 0.96 -2.90 -2.67
N ARG A 111 0.48 -3.58 -3.72
CA ARG A 111 0.19 -2.94 -5.00
C ARG A 111 -0.93 -1.90 -4.88
N MET A 112 -1.97 -2.18 -4.11
CA MET A 112 -3.02 -1.21 -3.79
C MET A 112 -2.48 -0.05 -2.94
N ASP A 113 -1.71 -0.35 -1.91
CA ASP A 113 -1.26 0.59 -0.89
C ASP A 113 -0.07 1.46 -1.33
N TYR A 114 0.62 1.11 -2.42
CA TYR A 114 1.74 1.88 -2.99
C TYR A 114 1.40 3.35 -3.32
N GLN A 115 0.14 3.63 -3.66
CA GLN A 115 -0.40 5.00 -3.70
C GLN A 115 -1.72 4.98 -2.92
N PRO A 116 -1.67 5.21 -1.60
CA PRO A 116 -2.81 4.92 -0.74
C PRO A 116 -3.93 5.92 -0.99
N ARG A 117 -5.16 5.43 -1.18
CA ARG A 117 -6.37 6.27 -1.17
C ARG A 117 -6.82 6.61 0.24
N GLN A 118 -6.53 5.73 1.17
CA GLN A 118 -6.77 5.85 2.60
C GLN A 118 -5.88 4.84 3.33
N GLU A 119 -5.69 5.04 4.63
CA GLU A 119 -4.93 4.12 5.48
C GLU A 119 -5.59 2.73 5.51
N VAL A 120 -4.79 1.66 5.55
CA VAL A 120 -5.26 0.27 5.44
C VAL A 120 -6.36 -0.11 6.46
N HIS A 121 -6.30 0.44 7.66
CA HIS A 121 -7.30 0.16 8.69
C HIS A 121 -8.67 0.79 8.38
N ARG A 122 -8.74 1.82 7.51
CA ARG A 122 -10.00 2.49 7.14
C ARG A 122 -10.86 1.68 6.16
N TYR A 123 -10.35 0.55 5.66
CA TYR A 123 -11.17 -0.39 4.88
C TYR A 123 -12.06 -1.28 5.77
N PHE A 124 -11.98 -1.14 7.09
CA PHE A 124 -12.75 -1.91 8.05
C PHE A 124 -13.51 -1.00 9.01
N ASP A 125 -14.71 -1.43 9.39
CA ASP A 125 -15.42 -0.83 10.52
C ASP A 125 -14.58 -0.98 11.80
N GLN A 126 -14.45 0.14 12.53
CA GLN A 126 -13.62 0.24 13.73
C GLN A 126 -12.17 -0.25 13.52
N GLY A 127 -11.63 -0.11 12.31
CA GLY A 127 -10.37 -0.76 11.95
C GLY A 127 -9.18 -0.38 12.83
N GLY A 128 -9.11 0.85 13.35
CA GLY A 128 -8.08 1.22 14.33
C GLY A 128 -8.10 0.31 15.56
N LEU A 129 -9.28 0.10 16.18
CA LEU A 129 -9.42 -0.80 17.32
C LEU A 129 -9.10 -2.25 16.95
N ARG A 130 -9.49 -2.69 15.75
CA ARG A 130 -9.25 -4.07 15.30
C ARG A 130 -7.76 -4.34 15.04
N PHE A 131 -7.02 -3.39 14.49
CA PHE A 131 -5.57 -3.51 14.31
C PHE A 131 -4.82 -3.45 15.66
N GLU A 132 -5.22 -2.58 16.57
CA GLU A 132 -4.66 -2.58 17.94
C GLU A 132 -4.94 -3.90 18.67
N GLN A 133 -6.12 -4.49 18.47
CA GLN A 133 -6.43 -5.80 19.03
C GLN A 133 -5.56 -6.90 18.41
N LEU A 134 -5.35 -6.86 17.09
CA LEU A 134 -4.47 -7.80 16.40
C LEU A 134 -3.03 -7.76 16.94
N ALA A 135 -2.51 -6.57 17.27
CA ALA A 135 -1.20 -6.45 17.90
C ALA A 135 -1.15 -7.14 19.28
N LYS A 136 -2.21 -7.02 20.08
CA LYS A 136 -2.32 -7.68 21.39
C LYS A 136 -2.43 -9.19 21.24
N ASP A 137 -3.29 -9.66 20.35
CA ASP A 137 -3.56 -11.10 20.15
C ASP A 137 -2.28 -11.86 19.76
N HIS A 138 -1.41 -11.24 18.95
CA HIS A 138 -0.16 -11.84 18.48
C HIS A 138 1.08 -11.48 19.30
N GLY A 139 0.91 -10.69 20.38
CA GLY A 139 2.01 -10.20 21.20
C GLY A 139 3.04 -9.41 20.39
N LEU A 140 2.59 -8.62 19.42
CA LEU A 140 3.44 -7.80 18.56
C LEU A 140 3.67 -6.44 19.22
N THR A 141 4.94 -6.16 19.48
CA THR A 141 5.34 -5.05 20.33
C THR A 141 5.32 -3.71 19.60
N ASP A 142 4.76 -2.70 20.25
CA ASP A 142 4.90 -1.30 19.87
C ASP A 142 6.33 -0.83 20.22
N VAL A 143 7.24 -0.89 19.24
CA VAL A 143 8.66 -0.57 19.46
C VAL A 143 8.87 0.93 19.68
N TYR A 144 7.96 1.77 19.20
CA TYR A 144 8.01 3.20 19.41
C TYR A 144 7.75 3.51 20.89
N LYS A 145 6.72 2.89 21.47
CA LYS A 145 6.43 2.99 22.90
C LYS A 145 7.60 2.50 23.75
N LEU A 146 8.18 1.34 23.42
CA LEU A 146 9.36 0.82 24.13
C LEU A 146 10.56 1.77 24.06
N ARG A 147 10.83 2.35 22.89
CA ARG A 147 11.95 3.29 22.72
C ARG A 147 11.74 4.53 23.57
N ARG A 148 10.51 5.07 23.59
CA ARG A 148 10.15 6.22 24.41
C ARG A 148 10.33 5.93 25.90
N GLU A 149 9.83 4.78 26.38
CA GLU A 149 9.99 4.36 27.77
C GLU A 149 11.48 4.21 28.15
N LEU A 150 12.28 3.63 27.26
CA LEU A 150 13.72 3.51 27.46
C LEU A 150 14.41 4.88 27.55
N ASP A 151 14.01 5.83 26.71
CA ASP A 151 14.56 7.19 26.70
C ASP A 151 14.16 7.97 27.96
N ASP A 152 12.91 7.82 28.43
CA ASP A 152 12.44 8.41 29.69
C ASP A 152 13.22 7.85 30.90
N LEU A 153 13.43 6.53 30.94
CA LEU A 153 14.26 5.88 31.96
C LEU A 153 15.70 6.39 31.94
N ARG A 154 16.31 6.54 30.75
CA ARG A 154 17.66 7.12 30.59
C ARG A 154 17.74 8.58 31.01
N ALA A 155 16.64 9.33 30.85
CA ALA A 155 16.53 10.71 31.28
C ALA A 155 16.19 10.88 32.77
N GLY A 156 16.03 9.77 33.52
CA GLY A 156 15.65 9.81 34.93
C GLY A 156 14.19 10.24 35.17
N ARG A 157 13.34 10.20 34.15
CA ARG A 157 11.89 10.44 34.29
C ARG A 157 11.23 9.09 34.58
N GLY A 158 10.54 8.98 35.71
CA GLY A 158 9.79 7.77 36.07
C GLY A 158 8.66 7.47 35.06
N PRO A 159 8.14 6.23 35.02
CA PRO A 159 7.05 5.86 34.12
C PRO A 159 5.79 6.70 34.42
N GLY A 160 5.16 7.20 33.37
CA GLY A 160 3.88 7.92 33.39
C GLY A 160 2.68 7.04 33.09
#